data_AF-A0A413GAS1-F1
#
_entry.id   AF-A0A413GAS1-F1
#
_cell.length_a   1.000
_cell.length_b   1.000
_cell.length_c   1.000
_cell.angle_alpha   90.00
_cell.angle_beta   90.00
_cell.angle_gamma   90.00
#
_symmetry.space_group_name_H-M   'P 1'
#
loop_
_entity.id
_entity.type
_entity.pdbx_description
1 polymer ?
#
loop_
_entity_poly.entity_id
_entity_poly.type
_entity_poly.pdbx_seq_one_letter_code
_entity_poly.pdbx_strand_id
1 'polypeptide(L)'
;MEKVYKEGKLRAIGVSNFYPDHFIYITNNMEIVPAVNQVETHVFNQQTEPQKSSARASCRGDRSPRAVTVSSRIQYLPKSVANMGKA
;
A
#
# COMPACT_ATOMS: atom_id res chain seq x y z
N MET A 1 13.86 4.06 10.47
CA MET A 1 13.51 4.07 9.03
C MET A 1 13.92 5.39 8.38
N GLU A 2 13.36 6.54 8.83
CA GLU A 2 13.62 7.86 8.24
C GLU A 2 15.10 8.27 8.22
N LYS A 3 15.84 8.07 9.32
CA LYS A 3 17.28 8.37 9.38
C LYS A 3 18.08 7.64 8.30
N VAL A 4 17.81 6.36 8.10
CA VAL A 4 18.50 5.50 7.11
C VAL A 4 18.11 5.86 5.68
N TYR A 5 16.87 6.33 5.48
CA TYR A 5 16.42 6.91 4.20
C TYR A 5 17.14 8.23 3.89
N LYS A 6 17.26 9.13 4.87
CA LYS A 6 18.02 10.39 4.74
C LYS A 6 19.52 10.16 4.53
N GLU A 7 20.08 9.11 5.11
CA GLU A 7 21.45 8.65 4.86
C GLU A 7 21.65 8.05 3.46
N GLY A 8 20.60 7.95 2.63
CA GLY A 8 20.68 7.45 1.25
C GLY A 8 20.83 5.94 1.12
N LYS A 9 20.75 5.19 2.21
CA LYS A 9 20.88 3.71 2.21
C LYS A 9 19.62 3.02 1.70
N LEU A 10 18.47 3.68 1.77
CA LEU A 10 17.17 3.17 1.32
C LEU A 10 16.56 4.13 0.31
N ARG A 11 15.98 3.57 -0.77
CA ARG A 11 15.30 4.35 -1.83
C ARG A 11 13.87 4.74 -1.49
N ALA A 12 13.24 4.02 -0.56
CA ALA A 12 11.87 4.25 -0.10
C ALA A 12 11.69 3.64 1.29
N ILE A 13 10.73 4.17 2.04
CA ILE A 13 10.23 3.57 3.28
C ILE A 13 8.74 3.28 3.12
N GLY A 14 8.27 2.19 3.71
CA GLY A 14 6.88 1.76 3.62
C GLY A 14 6.42 1.12 4.92
N VAL A 15 5.11 0.94 5.02
CA VAL A 15 4.43 0.27 6.13
C VAL A 15 3.65 -0.93 5.61
N SER A 16 3.20 -1.80 6.51
CA SER A 16 2.43 -2.99 6.17
C SER A 16 1.27 -3.14 7.14
N ASN A 17 0.12 -3.54 6.62
CA ASN A 17 -1.10 -3.85 7.35
C ASN A 17 -1.71 -2.67 8.12
N PHE A 18 -1.61 -1.45 7.57
CA PHE A 18 -2.24 -0.27 8.17
C PHE A 18 -3.63 0.00 7.58
N TYR A 19 -4.62 0.12 8.48
CA TYR A 19 -5.96 0.59 8.15
C TYR A 19 -5.99 2.11 7.93
N PRO A 20 -7.02 2.65 7.24
CA PRO A 20 -7.11 4.06 6.89
C PRO A 20 -6.87 5.03 8.04
N ASP A 21 -7.46 4.80 9.21
CA ASP A 21 -7.36 5.71 10.36
C ASP A 21 -5.92 5.83 10.88
N HIS A 22 -5.26 4.69 11.05
CA HIS A 22 -3.87 4.63 11.49
C HIS A 22 -2.90 5.14 10.41
N PHE A 23 -3.21 4.87 9.14
CA PHE A 23 -2.41 5.37 8.02
C PHE A 23 -2.46 6.89 7.95
N ILE A 24 -3.65 7.50 8.06
CA ILE A 24 -3.82 8.95 8.08
C ILE A 24 -3.06 9.56 9.26
N TYR A 25 -3.17 8.97 10.45
CA TYR A 25 -2.42 9.41 11.63
C TYR A 25 -0.90 9.41 11.36
N ILE A 26 -0.35 8.30 10.86
CA ILE A 26 1.08 8.21 10.55
C ILE A 26 1.50 9.24 9.50
N THR A 27 0.73 9.40 8.42
CA THR A 27 1.04 10.38 7.37
C THR A 27 0.98 11.82 7.86
N ASN A 28 0.26 12.10 8.94
CA ASN A 28 0.16 13.42 9.55
C ASN A 28 1.28 13.70 10.56
N ASN A 29 1.82 12.65 11.18
CA ASN A 29 2.76 12.76 12.31
C ASN A 29 4.21 12.40 11.95
N MET A 30 4.48 11.86 10.75
CA MET A 30 5.83 11.54 10.28
C MET A 30 6.37 12.61 9.33
N GLU A 31 7.69 12.78 9.31
CA GLU A 31 8.35 13.75 8.44
C GLU A 31 8.39 13.26 7.00
N ILE A 32 8.58 11.94 6.81
CA ILE A 32 8.59 11.30 5.50
C ILE A 32 7.34 10.45 5.35
N VAL A 33 6.51 10.78 4.35
CA VAL A 33 5.32 10.00 4.02
C VAL A 33 5.73 8.60 3.55
N PRO A 34 5.14 7.52 4.12
CA PRO A 34 5.39 6.17 3.64
C PRO A 34 5.01 6.02 2.16
N ALA A 35 5.94 5.54 1.34
CA ALA A 35 5.73 5.35 -0.09
C ALA A 35 4.77 4.19 -0.41
N VAL A 36 4.66 3.22 0.50
CA VAL A 36 3.89 2.00 0.29
C VAL A 36 3.18 1.60 1.58
N ASN A 37 1.92 1.17 1.47
CA ASN A 37 1.21 0.42 2.50
C ASN A 37 0.89 -0.98 1.97
N GLN A 38 1.59 -2.00 2.45
CA GLN A 38 1.38 -3.36 1.99
C GLN A 38 0.22 -4.02 2.76
N VAL A 39 -0.88 -4.36 2.10
CA VAL A 39 -2.07 -4.94 2.77
C VAL A 39 -2.44 -6.27 2.10
N GLU A 40 -2.90 -7.24 2.88
CA GLU A 40 -3.40 -8.50 2.34
C GLU A 40 -4.64 -8.27 1.49
N THR A 41 -4.57 -8.64 0.21
CA THR A 41 -5.63 -8.45 -0.77
C THR A 41 -5.89 -9.76 -1.52
N HIS A 42 -7.13 -10.22 -1.55
CA HIS A 42 -7.55 -11.43 -2.27
C HIS A 42 -8.93 -11.24 -2.91
N VAL A 43 -9.39 -12.21 -3.72
CA VAL A 43 -10.66 -12.10 -4.48
C VAL A 43 -11.85 -11.71 -3.60
N PHE A 44 -11.91 -12.24 -2.38
CA PHE A 44 -13.00 -11.95 -1.42
C PHE A 44 -12.80 -10.69 -0.58
N ASN A 45 -11.66 -10.02 -0.68
CA ASN A 45 -11.32 -8.84 0.11
C ASN A 45 -10.29 -8.00 -0.64
N GLN A 46 -10.78 -7.07 -1.46
CA GLN A 46 -9.95 -6.23 -2.32
C GLN A 46 -9.31 -5.05 -1.59
N GLN A 47 -9.62 -4.84 -0.30
CA GLN A 47 -9.08 -3.73 0.50
C GLN A 47 -9.26 -2.35 -0.15
N THR A 48 -10.48 -2.05 -0.59
CA THR A 48 -10.85 -0.79 -1.27
C THR A 48 -10.63 0.44 -0.39
N GLU A 49 -10.91 0.35 0.91
CA GLU A 49 -10.76 1.47 1.84
C GLU A 49 -9.27 1.84 2.08
N PRO A 50 -8.37 0.88 2.42
CA PRO A 50 -6.93 1.15 2.45
C PRO A 50 -6.35 1.69 1.14
N GLN A 51 -6.89 1.31 -0.02
CA GLN A 51 -6.44 1.84 -1.32
C GLN A 51 -6.82 3.32 -1.49
N LYS A 52 -8.06 3.69 -1.13
CA LYS A 52 -8.53 5.08 -1.19
C LYS A 52 -7.75 5.99 -0.24
N SER A 53 -7.49 5.53 0.99
CA SER A 53 -6.76 6.34 1.98
C SER A 53 -5.34 6.66 1.54
N SER A 54 -4.62 5.68 0.98
CA SER A 54 -3.25 5.87 0.48
C SER A 54 -3.21 6.83 -0.72
N ALA A 55 -4.15 6.68 -1.65
CA ALA A 55 -4.29 7.59 -2.78
C ALA A 55 -4.54 9.04 -2.33
N ARG A 56 -5.37 9.23 -1.29
CA ARG A 56 -5.67 10.56 -0.74
C ARG A 56 -4.46 11.18 -0.01
N ALA A 57 -3.69 10.38 0.72
CA ALA A 57 -2.50 10.84 1.43
C ALA A 57 -1.41 11.36 0.48
N SER A 58 -1.37 10.88 -0.77
CA SER A 58 -0.41 11.30 -1.80
C SER A 58 -0.61 12.73 -2.34
N CYS A 59 -1.67 13.44 -1.93
CA CYS A 59 -1.98 14.79 -2.40
C CYS A 59 -1.31 15.91 -1.59
N ARG A 60 -0.57 15.61 -0.51
CA ARG A 60 0.30 16.61 0.14
C ARG A 60 1.43 16.91 -0.85
N GLY A 61 1.63 18.18 -1.24
CA GLY A 61 2.54 18.65 -2.31
C GLY A 61 4.06 18.45 -2.06
N ASP A 62 4.38 17.40 -1.33
CA ASP A 62 5.69 16.83 -1.05
C ASP A 62 6.18 16.01 -2.26
N ARG A 63 7.47 16.11 -2.60
CA ARG A 63 8.13 15.34 -3.67
C ARG A 63 8.39 13.87 -3.28
N SER A 64 7.87 13.39 -2.16
CA SER A 64 7.96 11.99 -1.73
C SER A 64 7.25 11.06 -2.71
N PRO A 65 7.70 9.80 -2.82
CA PRO A 65 7.04 8.83 -3.69
C PRO A 65 5.55 8.70 -3.32
N ARG A 66 4.67 8.73 -4.32
CA ARG A 66 3.22 8.62 -4.09
C ARG A 66 2.92 7.36 -3.26
N ALA A 67 2.27 7.55 -2.11
CA ALA A 67 1.82 6.47 -1.26
C ALA A 67 0.86 5.53 -2.02
N VAL A 68 1.27 4.29 -2.25
CA VAL A 68 0.44 3.27 -2.92
C VAL A 68 0.18 2.09 -2.02
N THR A 69 -1.04 1.57 -2.06
CA THR A 69 -1.37 0.31 -1.39
C THR A 69 -0.99 -0.84 -2.31
N VAL A 70 -0.17 -1.79 -1.82
CA VAL A 70 0.25 -2.96 -2.60
C VAL A 70 -0.22 -4.26 -1.94
N SER A 71 -0.60 -5.26 -2.73
CA SER A 71 -0.97 -6.57 -2.19
C SER A 71 0.28 -7.33 -1.73
N SER A 72 0.24 -7.89 -0.51
CA SER A 72 1.28 -8.80 -0.03
C SER A 72 1.17 -10.23 -0.58
N ARG A 73 0.02 -10.61 -1.16
CA ARG A 73 -0.31 -12.02 -1.37
C ARG A 73 -1.44 -12.18 -2.39
N ILE A 74 -1.13 -12.55 -3.63
CA ILE A 74 -2.13 -13.08 -4.57
C ILE A 74 -2.49 -14.48 -4.08
N GLN A 75 -3.68 -14.67 -3.51
CA GLN A 75 -4.17 -15.99 -3.16
C GLN A 75 -5.45 -16.37 -3.92
N TYR A 76 -5.29 -17.48 -4.64
CA TYR A 76 -6.26 -18.38 -5.25
C TYR A 76 -7.31 -17.80 -6.21
N LEU A 77 -7.05 -18.02 -7.51
CA LEU A 77 -8.11 -18.19 -8.49
C LEU A 77 -8.95 -19.42 -8.09
N PRO A 78 -10.29 -19.34 -8.00
CA PRO A 78 -11.11 -20.54 -7.91
C PRO A 78 -10.92 -21.37 -9.19
N LYS A 79 -10.87 -22.70 -9.07
CA LYS A 79 -10.74 -23.63 -10.22
C LYS A 79 -11.82 -23.42 -11.30
N SER A 80 -12.93 -22.75 -10.97
CA SER A 80 -14.00 -22.40 -11.92
C SER A 80 -13.54 -21.44 -13.02
N VAL A 81 -12.53 -20.60 -12.78
CA VAL A 81 -11.98 -19.67 -13.78
C VAL A 81 -10.84 -20.32 -14.60
N ALA A 82 -10.32 -21.48 -14.17
CA ALA A 82 -9.25 -22.19 -14.87
C ALA A 82 -9.69 -22.97 -16.13
N ASN A 83 -11.01 -23.18 -16.31
CA ASN A 83 -11.56 -23.93 -17.45
C ASN A 83 -12.24 -23.05 -18.51
N MET A 84 -12.18 -21.73 -18.41
CA MET A 84 -12.82 -20.80 -19.35
C MET A 84 -12.00 -20.57 -20.63
N GLY A 85 -11.38 -21.64 -21.14
CA GLY A 85 -10.53 -21.65 -22.33
C GLY A 85 -10.42 -23.03 -22.99
N LYS A 86 -11.33 -23.95 -22.68
CA LYS A 86 -11.55 -25.17 -23.47
C LYS A 86 -12.92 -25.08 -24.12
N ALA A 87 -12.96 -24.40 -25.25
CA ALA A 87 -13.92 -24.62 -26.31
C ALA A 87 -13.14 -25.18 -27.50
#